data_AF-J6DI71-F1
#
_entry.id   AF-J6DI71-F1
#
_cell.length_a   1.000
_cell.length_b   1.000
_cell.length_c   1.000
_cell.angle_alpha   90.00
_cell.angle_beta   90.00
_cell.angle_gamma   90.00
#
_symmetry.space_group_name_H-M   'P 1'
#
loop_
_entity.id
_entity.type
_entity.pdbx_description
1 polymer ?
#
loop_
_entity_poly.entity_id
_entity_poly.type
_entity_poly.pdbx_seq_one_letter_code
_entity_poly.pdbx_strand_id
1 'polypeptide(L)' 'MICRECETTVAGQMPTLPIERGKPGPGLLAHIMVAKFDDHIPLYRLSEMYDRLGIDISRSVMVDCVDLLRAETG' A
#
# COMPACT_ATOMS: atom_id res chain seq x y z
N MET A 1 8.00 11.82 20.69
CA MET A 1 8.85 11.53 21.87
C MET A 1 8.51 12.56 22.95
N ILE A 2 8.36 12.15 24.21
CA ILE A 2 8.07 13.07 25.33
C ILE A 2 9.38 13.30 26.10
N CYS A 3 9.78 14.55 26.26
CA CYS A 3 10.92 14.90 27.11
C CYS A 3 10.50 14.83 28.58
N ARG A 4 11.27 14.12 29.42
CA ARG A 4 10.96 13.95 30.85
C ARG A 4 11.30 15.15 31.73
N GLU A 5 12.14 16.08 31.27
CA GLU A 5 12.53 17.27 32.05
C GLU A 5 11.57 18.44 31.91
N CYS A 6 10.91 18.57 30.75
CA CYS A 6 10.05 19.73 30.45
C CYS A 6 8.64 19.32 30.01
N GLU A 7 8.27 18.04 30.19
CA GLU A 7 6.96 17.44 29.86
C GLU A 7 6.44 17.77 28.44
N THR A 8 7.35 18.20 27.56
CA THR A 8 7.01 18.73 26.25
C THR A 8 6.97 17.58 25.26
N THR A 9 5.85 17.46 24.54
CA THR A 9 5.68 16.48 23.48
C THR A 9 6.31 17.01 22.20
N VAL A 10 7.41 16.38 21.77
CA VAL A 10 8.00 16.67 20.47
C VAL A 10 7.50 15.61 19.49
N ALA A 11 6.58 16.01 18.62
CA ALA A 11 6.22 15.25 17.43
C ALA A 11 7.20 15.63 16.31
N GLY A 12 7.91 14.66 15.74
CA GLY A 12 8.69 14.91 14.54
C GLY A 12 7.76 15.30 13.39
N GLN A 13 8.15 16.28 12.58
CA GLN A 13 7.38 16.61 11.37
C GLN A 13 7.32 15.37 10.48
N MET A 14 6.11 14.95 10.11
CA MET A 14 5.92 13.86 9.17
C MET A 14 6.61 14.25 7.85
N PRO A 15 7.49 13.41 7.29
CA PRO A 15 8.09 13.70 6.00
C PRO A 15 6.97 13.89 4.97
N THR A 16 7.14 14.88 4.11
CA THR A 16 6.22 15.12 3.00
C THR A 16 6.17 13.88 2.12
N LEU A 17 4.97 13.39 1.84
CA LEU A 17 4.80 12.28 0.91
C LEU A 17 5.11 12.79 -0.49
N PRO A 18 5.95 12.10 -1.29
CA PRO A 18 6.23 12.50 -2.67
C PRO A 18 4.97 12.67 -3.53
N ILE A 19 3.90 11.93 -3.22
CA ILE A 19 2.58 12.07 -3.80
C ILE A 19 1.55 11.96 -2.68
N GLU A 20 0.81 13.04 -2.44
CA GLU A 20 -0.33 13.04 -1.52
C GLU A 20 -1.39 12.05 -2.01
N ARG A 21 -1.65 10.99 -1.24
CA ARG A 21 -2.57 9.88 -1.59
C ARG A 21 -2.22 9.18 -2.91
N GLY A 22 -0.94 8.96 -3.19
CA GLY A 22 -0.50 8.25 -4.39
C GLY A 22 -1.23 6.91 -4.58
N LYS A 23 -2.08 6.82 -5.61
CA LYS A 23 -2.72 5.58 -6.03
C LYS A 23 -1.76 4.76 -6.90
N PRO A 24 -1.84 3.43 -6.88
CA PRO A 24 -1.07 2.62 -7.81
C PRO A 24 -1.47 2.93 -9.25
N GLY A 25 -0.50 2.88 -10.15
CA GLY A 25 -0.77 3.08 -11.58
C GLY A 25 -1.74 2.03 -12.13
N PRO A 26 -2.47 2.35 -13.21
CA PRO A 26 -3.49 1.46 -13.79
C PRO A 26 -2.93 0.09 -14.19
N GLY A 27 -1.67 0.01 -14.65
CA GLY A 27 -1.03 -1.26 -14.99
C GLY A 27 -0.81 -2.17 -13.78
N LEU A 28 -0.40 -1.59 -12.65
CA LEU A 28 -0.22 -2.35 -11.40
C LEU A 28 -1.58 -2.81 -10.86
N LEU A 29 -2.59 -1.94 -10.90
CA LEU A 29 -3.96 -2.29 -10.53
C LEU A 29 -4.51 -3.44 -11.38
N ALA A 30 -4.38 -3.35 -12.71
CA ALA A 30 -4.81 -4.40 -13.62
C ALA A 30 -4.12 -5.74 -13.33
N HIS A 31 -2.81 -5.72 -13.10
CA HIS A 31 -2.06 -6.93 -12.77
C HIS A 31 -2.51 -7.55 -11.44
N ILE A 32 -2.72 -6.75 -10.39
CA ILE A 32 -3.25 -7.24 -9.11
C ILE A 32 -4.64 -7.88 -9.29
N MET A 33 -5.51 -7.29 -10.11
CA MET A 33 -6.85 -7.84 -10.38
C MET A 33 -6.79 -9.18 -11.09
N VAL A 34 -6.02 -9.27 -12.18
CA VAL A 34 -5.87 -10.51 -12.96
C VAL A 34 -5.25 -11.60 -12.08
N ALA A 35 -4.14 -11.30 -11.40
CA ALA A 35 -3.46 -12.28 -10.54
C ALA A 35 -4.38 -12.81 -9.42
N LYS A 36 -5.16 -11.94 -8.77
CA LYS A 36 -6.03 -12.32 -7.65
C LYS A 36 -7.26 -13.11 -8.11
N PHE A 37 -7.91 -12.67 -9.19
CA PHE A 37 -9.23 -13.16 -9.56
C PHE A 37 -9.21 -14.18 -10.71
N ASP A 38 -8.31 -14.02 -11.67
CA ASP A 38 -8.18 -14.92 -12.82
C ASP A 38 -7.18 -16.05 -12.53
N ASP A 39 -5.97 -15.70 -12.07
CA ASP A 39 -4.93 -16.69 -11.75
C ASP A 39 -5.09 -17.30 -10.34
N HIS A 40 -6.07 -16.82 -9.57
CA HIS A 40 -6.35 -17.24 -8.19
C HIS A 40 -5.13 -17.20 -7.25
N ILE A 41 -4.20 -16.27 -7.48
CA ILE A 41 -3.04 -16.06 -6.64
C ILE A 41 -3.47 -15.29 -5.38
N PRO A 42 -3.32 -15.87 -4.17
CA PRO A 42 -3.67 -15.17 -2.95
C PRO A 42 -2.72 -13.99 -2.73
N LEU A 43 -3.24 -12.88 -2.19
CA LEU A 43 -2.48 -11.62 -2.05
C LEU A 43 -1.18 -11.73 -1.25
N TYR A 44 -1.10 -12.63 -0.27
CA TYR A 44 0.16 -12.83 0.46
C TYR A 44 1.25 -13.41 -0.45
N ARG A 45 0.88 -14.32 -1.37
CA ARG A 45 1.81 -14.92 -2.33
C ARG A 45 2.22 -13.92 -3.40
N LEU A 46 1.30 -13.07 -3.83
CA LEU A 46 1.60 -11.98 -4.75
C LEU A 46 2.57 -10.97 -4.12
N SER A 47 2.43 -10.69 -2.81
CA SER A 47 3.37 -9.87 -2.04
C SER A 47 4.78 -10.44 -2.10
N GLU A 48 4.95 -11.74 -1.80
CA GLU A 48 6.24 -12.42 -1.88
C GLU A 48 6.83 -12.41 -3.30
N MET A 49 5.98 -12.46 -4.33
CA MET A 49 6.43 -12.34 -5.73
C MET A 49 6.99 -10.96 -6.04
N TYR A 50 6.37 -9.89 -5.54
CA TYR A 50 6.89 -8.54 -5.66
C TYR A 50 8.19 -8.34 -4.88
N ASP A 51 8.29 -8.89 -3.66
CA ASP A 51 9.50 -8.83 -2.85
C ASP A 51 10.70 -9.43 -3.59
N ARG A 52 10.48 -10.55 -4.31
CA ARG A 52 11.51 -11.18 -5.16
C ARG A 52 11.95 -10.32 -6.34
N LEU A 53 11.09 -9.38 -6.77
CA LEU A 53 11.40 -8.39 -7.80
C LEU A 53 12.00 -7.11 -7.21
N GLY A 54 12.23 -7.06 -5.89
CA GLY A 54 12.71 -5.87 -5.18
C GLY A 54 11.64 -4.79 -4.99
N ILE A 55 10.37 -5.16 -5.13
CA ILE A 55 9.22 -4.26 -5.03
C ILE A 55 8.52 -4.55 -3.69
N ASP A 56 8.66 -3.65 -2.73
CA ASP A 56 7.97 -3.78 -1.43
C ASP A 56 6.52 -3.29 -1.56
N ILE A 57 5.60 -4.22 -1.76
CA ILE A 57 4.15 -3.96 -1.76
C ILE A 57 3.51 -4.91 -0.77
N SER A 58 3.01 -4.35 0.34
CA SER A 58 2.36 -5.13 1.37
C SER A 58 0.97 -5.63 0.95
N ARG A 59 0.53 -6.71 1.60
CA ARG A 59 -0.83 -7.23 1.44
C ARG A 59 -1.92 -6.18 1.74
N SER A 60 -1.73 -5.33 2.76
CA SER A 60 -2.74 -4.33 3.12
C SER A 60 -2.92 -3.30 2.01
N VAL A 61 -1.82 -2.84 1.40
CA VAL A 61 -1.87 -1.93 0.26
C VAL A 61 -2.65 -2.55 -0.89
N MET A 62 -2.40 -3.83 -1.21
CA MET A 62 -3.15 -4.51 -2.27
C MET A 62 -4.64 -4.70 -1.96
N VAL A 63 -5.01 -4.87 -0.69
CA VAL A 63 -6.43 -4.90 -0.28
C VAL A 63 -7.06 -3.53 -0.52
N ASP A 64 -6.42 -2.46 -0.07
CA ASP A 64 -6.90 -1.09 -0.28
C ASP A 64 -7.05 -0.78 -1.77
N CYS A 65 -6.14 -1.26 -2.61
CA CYS A 65 -6.22 -1.14 -4.07
C CYS A 65 -7.45 -1.83 -4.66
N VAL A 66 -7.78 -3.03 -4.15
CA VAL A 66 -8.96 -3.78 -4.58
C VAL A 66 -10.24 -3.05 -4.16
N ASP A 67 -10.26 -2.52 -2.94
CA ASP A 67 -11.42 -1.83 -2.42
C ASP A 67 -11.66 -0.49 -3.11
N LEU A 68 -10.59 0.23 -3.47
CA LEU A 68 -10.66 1.45 -4.27
C LEU A 68 -11.31 1.21 -5.63
N LEU A 69 -10.93 0.15 -6.35
CA LEU A 69 -11.54 -0.15 -7.66
C LEU A 69 -13.01 -0.55 -7.52
N ARG A 70 -13.39 -1.23 -6.44
CA ARG A 70 -14.80 -1.55 -6.16
C ARG A 70 -15.62 -0.30 -5.91
N ALA A 71 -15.05 0.70 -5.24
CA ALA A 71 -15.71 1.98 -4.98
C ALA A 71 -15.85 2.85 -6.25
N GLU A 72 -14.97 2.70 -7.24
CA GLU A 72 -15.01 3.46 -8.50
C GLU A 72 -15.93 2.83 -9.56
N THR A 73 -16.26 1.54 -9.43
CA THR A 73 -17.09 0.79 -10.40
C THR A 73 -18.56 0.67 -9.95
N GLY A 74 -18.94 1.37 -8.88
CA GLY A 74 -20.29 1.36 -8.28
C GLY A 74 -21.09 2.61 -8.57
#